data_AF-A0A9E2SA20-F1
#
_entry.id   AF-A0A9E2SA20-F1
#
_cell.length_a   1.000
_cell.length_b   1.000
_cell.length_c   1.000
_cell.angle_alpha   90.00
_cell.angle_beta   90.00
_cell.angle_gamma   90.00
#
_symmetry.space_group_name_H-M   'P 1'
#
loop_
_entity.id
_entity.type
_entity.pdbx_description
1 polymer ?
#
loop_
_entity_poly.entity_id
_entity_poly.type
_entity_poly.pdbx_seq_one_letter_code
_entity_poly.pdbx_strand_id
1 'polypeptide(L)'
;MRKIVVFLFVAVLVTTTVKAQIVLLDGVVSKYPILMALDTSDRTILNGVYYYKKTKQDIELTGSISKNGSIELTSDDTEDKFSLTRKGSVWQGTFRSAKGVKLPVTLKVIKDSLNKTGAAKTSDPSEILETYKFADIKLVPGKLEIIDNKFVIQWYTEATTKITTFRIVKGYPDDVIQKANEIIDGDFNSNLSACFSCAGGDGSFGYDVSFSSYHLDDHFISYCIGANWDCKGAAHPDFGENGKTINAKDGKELTLEDMFWLGNGAKPRENSDAWSDYRGKVFAPGIVELFKRLYPTQMKKPTSDEDCDYTDPEVWKYANFYLTKKGLYIGATFARVQRACDSPEWSIIPYAELKKNNPDLFK
;
A
#
# COMPACT_ATOMS: atom_id res chain seq x y z
N MET A 1 23.27 -30.28 62.03
CA MET A 1 22.55 -29.59 60.93
C MET A 1 23.21 -29.99 59.61
N ARG A 2 22.55 -30.86 58.82
CA ARG A 2 23.03 -31.30 57.49
C ARG A 2 22.69 -30.23 56.46
N LYS A 3 23.70 -29.63 55.81
CA LYS A 3 23.49 -28.70 54.68
C LYS A 3 23.21 -29.52 53.42
N ILE A 4 21.99 -29.43 52.92
CA ILE A 4 21.58 -29.95 51.61
C ILE A 4 22.06 -28.94 50.57
N VAL A 5 22.91 -29.38 49.65
CA VAL A 5 23.30 -28.61 48.46
C VAL A 5 22.29 -28.94 47.37
N VAL A 6 21.42 -27.99 47.05
CA VAL A 6 20.49 -28.08 45.92
C VAL A 6 21.24 -27.61 44.67
N PHE A 7 21.49 -28.53 43.73
CA PHE A 7 21.96 -28.18 42.39
C PHE A 7 20.77 -27.67 41.56
N LEU A 8 20.80 -26.39 41.21
CA LEU A 8 19.85 -25.78 40.29
C LEU A 8 20.25 -26.17 38.84
N PHE A 9 19.49 -27.06 38.22
CA PHE A 9 19.63 -27.37 36.79
C PHE A 9 19.03 -26.22 35.97
N VAL A 10 19.87 -25.39 35.36
CA VAL A 10 19.44 -24.39 34.38
C VAL A 10 19.21 -25.11 33.06
N ALA A 11 17.94 -25.34 32.71
CA ALA A 11 17.55 -25.81 31.39
C ALA A 11 17.73 -24.66 30.38
N VAL A 12 18.80 -24.71 29.60
CA VAL A 12 18.99 -23.81 28.45
C VAL A 12 18.02 -24.27 27.35
N LEU A 13 16.91 -23.54 27.19
CA LEU A 13 16.08 -23.65 25.99
C LEU A 13 16.92 -23.18 24.80
N VAL A 14 17.40 -24.11 23.99
CA VAL A 14 17.92 -23.78 22.66
C VAL A 14 16.72 -23.49 21.77
N THR A 15 16.33 -22.23 21.69
CA THR A 15 15.38 -21.77 20.67
C THR A 15 16.06 -21.93 19.31
N THR A 16 15.72 -22.97 18.57
CA THR A 16 16.09 -23.05 17.16
C THR A 16 15.27 -22.00 16.43
N THR A 17 15.91 -20.89 16.08
CA THR A 17 15.34 -19.94 15.13
C THR A 17 15.19 -20.65 13.80
N VAL A 18 13.95 -21.02 13.43
CA VAL A 18 13.64 -21.44 12.06
C VAL A 18 13.90 -20.22 11.18
N LYS A 19 15.03 -20.22 10.48
CA LYS A 19 15.34 -19.18 9.50
C LYS A 19 14.38 -19.37 8.33
N ALA A 20 13.60 -18.35 8.01
CA ALA A 20 12.90 -18.28 6.74
C ALA A 20 13.89 -18.51 5.60
N GLN A 21 13.58 -19.46 4.73
CA GLN A 21 14.45 -19.84 3.62
C GLN A 21 13.73 -19.54 2.32
N ILE A 22 13.77 -18.26 1.93
CA ILE A 22 13.25 -17.86 0.62
C ILE A 22 14.28 -18.18 -0.46
N VAL A 23 13.84 -18.89 -1.49
CA VAL A 23 14.63 -19.20 -2.68
C VAL A 23 14.08 -18.39 -3.85
N LEU A 24 14.93 -17.55 -4.44
CA LEU A 24 14.60 -16.83 -5.67
C LEU A 24 15.15 -17.56 -6.89
N LEU A 25 14.29 -17.66 -7.89
CA LEU A 25 14.50 -18.46 -9.08
C LEU A 25 14.23 -17.59 -10.32
N ASP A 26 15.23 -17.47 -11.19
CA ASP A 26 15.12 -16.78 -12.49
C ASP A 26 15.23 -17.79 -13.63
N GLY A 27 14.33 -17.72 -14.60
CA GLY A 27 14.46 -18.51 -15.81
C GLY A 27 13.23 -18.42 -16.69
N VAL A 28 12.80 -19.55 -17.24
CA VAL A 28 11.77 -19.59 -18.28
C VAL A 28 10.78 -20.74 -18.10
N VAL A 29 9.54 -20.47 -18.51
CA VAL A 29 8.57 -21.48 -18.95
C VAL A 29 8.59 -21.48 -20.48
N SER A 30 9.21 -22.49 -21.09
CA SER A 30 9.53 -22.51 -22.52
C SER A 30 10.32 -21.25 -22.94
N LYS A 31 9.66 -20.31 -23.63
CA LYS A 31 10.24 -19.04 -24.08
C LYS A 31 9.85 -17.83 -23.23
N TYR A 32 8.99 -18.02 -22.22
CA TYR A 32 8.43 -16.94 -21.41
C TYR A 32 9.27 -16.76 -20.13
N PRO A 33 9.97 -15.62 -19.98
CA PRO A 33 10.79 -15.37 -18.80
C PRO A 33 9.91 -15.18 -17.56
N ILE A 34 10.28 -15.85 -16.46
CA ILE A 34 9.62 -15.72 -15.17
C ILE A 34 10.63 -15.46 -14.05
N LEU A 35 10.15 -14.84 -12.98
CA LEU A 35 10.78 -14.85 -11.67
C LEU A 35 9.84 -15.55 -10.70
N MET A 36 10.41 -16.36 -9.82
CA MET A 36 9.66 -17.14 -8.83
C MET A 36 10.37 -17.03 -7.48
N ALA A 37 9.59 -16.83 -6.42
CA ALA A 37 10.03 -16.94 -5.04
C ALA A 37 9.29 -18.07 -4.35
N LEU A 38 10.01 -18.89 -3.61
CA LEU A 38 9.47 -20.01 -2.84
C LEU A 38 9.90 -19.86 -1.39
N ASP A 39 8.95 -19.96 -0.47
CA ASP A 39 9.24 -20.18 0.95
C ASP A 39 9.41 -21.66 1.22
N THR A 40 10.64 -22.07 1.51
CA THR A 40 11.00 -23.46 1.85
C THR A 40 11.22 -23.65 3.35
N SER A 41 10.67 -22.76 4.20
CA SER A 41 10.83 -22.84 5.65
C SER A 41 10.09 -24.05 6.24
N ASP A 42 8.89 -24.34 5.75
CA ASP A 42 8.18 -25.60 5.98
C ASP A 42 8.68 -26.67 5.00
N ARG A 43 8.98 -27.86 5.53
CA ARG A 43 9.51 -29.00 4.76
C ARG A 43 8.42 -29.85 4.12
N THR A 44 7.15 -29.51 4.33
CA THR A 44 5.98 -30.26 3.89
C THR A 44 5.06 -29.43 3.02
N ILE A 45 4.79 -28.19 3.41
CA ILE A 45 4.00 -27.22 2.66
C ILE A 45 4.93 -26.21 2.01
N LEU A 46 4.70 -25.91 0.74
CA LEU A 46 5.46 -24.93 -0.01
C LEU A 46 4.54 -23.80 -0.44
N ASN A 47 4.86 -22.57 -0.03
CA ASN A 47 4.21 -21.37 -0.52
C ASN A 47 5.16 -20.66 -1.48
N GLY A 48 4.60 -19.95 -2.44
CA GLY A 48 5.39 -19.15 -3.36
C GLY A 48 4.54 -18.24 -4.20
N VAL A 49 5.25 -17.46 -5.00
CA VAL A 49 4.67 -16.57 -5.99
C VAL A 49 5.58 -16.57 -7.19
N TYR A 50 4.99 -16.43 -8.37
CA TYR A 50 5.76 -16.19 -9.58
C TYR A 50 5.08 -15.13 -10.43
N TYR A 51 5.86 -14.49 -11.30
CA TYR A 51 5.31 -13.61 -12.33
C TYR A 51 6.06 -13.78 -13.64
N TYR A 52 5.37 -13.52 -14.74
CA TYR A 52 6.00 -13.36 -16.04
C TYR A 52 6.65 -11.98 -16.13
N LYS A 53 7.93 -11.89 -16.49
CA LYS A 53 8.67 -10.61 -16.50
C LYS A 53 8.02 -9.53 -17.38
N LYS A 54 7.24 -9.95 -18.39
CA LYS A 54 6.48 -9.06 -19.27
C LYS A 54 5.29 -8.40 -18.58
N THR A 55 4.50 -9.15 -17.81
CA THR A 55 3.24 -8.68 -17.22
C THR A 55 3.40 -8.27 -15.77
N LYS A 56 4.38 -8.81 -15.04
CA LYS A 56 4.70 -8.50 -13.63
C LYS A 56 3.57 -8.75 -12.61
N GLN A 57 2.40 -9.22 -13.08
CA GLN A 57 1.30 -9.73 -12.28
C GLN A 57 1.73 -10.94 -11.47
N ASP A 58 1.50 -10.89 -10.17
CA ASP A 58 1.77 -11.99 -9.26
C ASP A 58 0.74 -13.10 -9.45
N ILE A 59 1.24 -14.33 -9.39
CA ILE A 59 0.46 -15.56 -9.42
C ILE A 59 0.91 -16.39 -8.22
N GLU A 60 0.02 -16.48 -7.23
CA GLU A 60 0.28 -17.23 -6.01
C GLU A 60 0.34 -18.73 -6.30
N LEU A 61 1.21 -19.40 -5.56
CA LEU A 61 1.48 -20.82 -5.66
C LEU A 61 1.43 -21.45 -4.27
N THR A 62 0.70 -22.55 -4.17
CA THR A 62 0.75 -23.46 -3.03
C THR A 62 1.18 -24.84 -3.51
N GLY A 63 1.79 -25.62 -2.64
CA GLY A 63 2.35 -26.89 -3.06
C GLY A 63 2.96 -27.71 -1.95
N SER A 64 3.67 -28.75 -2.36
CA SER A 64 4.31 -29.68 -1.44
C SER A 64 5.66 -30.16 -1.98
N ILE A 65 6.50 -30.61 -1.05
CA ILE A 65 7.79 -31.22 -1.34
C ILE A 65 7.65 -32.74 -1.16
N SER A 66 7.95 -33.51 -2.20
CA SER A 66 7.95 -34.97 -2.12
C SER A 66 9.23 -35.49 -1.47
N LYS A 67 9.22 -36.77 -1.04
CA LYS A 67 10.33 -37.40 -0.30
C LYS A 67 11.66 -37.41 -1.05
N ASN A 68 11.64 -37.42 -2.38
CA ASN A 68 12.81 -37.35 -3.26
C ASN A 68 13.26 -35.90 -3.56
N GLY A 69 12.63 -34.89 -2.97
CA GLY A 69 12.97 -33.49 -3.13
C GLY A 69 12.44 -32.83 -4.41
N SER A 70 11.56 -33.49 -5.18
CA SER A 70 10.77 -32.80 -6.20
C SER A 70 9.64 -31.99 -5.56
N ILE A 71 9.19 -30.94 -6.24
CA ILE A 71 8.10 -30.09 -5.77
C ILE A 71 6.97 -30.06 -6.80
N GLU A 72 5.75 -30.05 -6.28
CA GLU A 72 4.55 -29.81 -7.06
C GLU A 72 3.90 -28.54 -6.52
N LEU A 73 3.68 -27.57 -7.40
CA LEU A 73 3.06 -26.27 -7.11
C LEU A 73 1.82 -26.10 -7.97
N THR A 74 0.78 -25.47 -7.42
CA THR A 74 -0.45 -25.11 -8.13
C THR A 74 -0.85 -23.68 -7.77
N SER A 75 -1.38 -22.96 -8.75
CA SER A 75 -2.07 -21.70 -8.53
C SER A 75 -3.58 -21.93 -8.56
N ASP A 76 -4.30 -21.47 -7.55
CA ASP A 76 -5.76 -21.55 -7.53
C ASP A 76 -6.39 -20.54 -8.51
N ASP A 77 -5.73 -19.40 -8.74
CA ASP A 77 -6.22 -18.37 -9.65
C ASP A 77 -6.07 -18.74 -11.12
N THR A 78 -4.96 -19.36 -11.50
CA THR A 78 -4.66 -19.63 -12.92
C THR A 78 -4.78 -21.11 -13.28
N GLU A 79 -4.95 -21.98 -12.28
CA GLU A 79 -4.83 -23.44 -12.39
C GLU A 79 -3.48 -23.91 -12.94
N ASP A 80 -2.48 -23.03 -12.95
CA ASP A 80 -1.13 -23.33 -13.41
C ASP A 80 -0.46 -24.31 -12.45
N LYS A 81 0.20 -25.32 -13.01
CA LYS A 81 0.88 -26.37 -12.23
C LYS A 81 2.34 -26.49 -12.62
N PHE A 82 3.21 -26.52 -11.64
CA PHE A 82 4.64 -26.79 -11.82
C PHE A 82 5.03 -28.10 -11.16
N SER A 83 5.73 -28.95 -11.90
CA SER A 83 6.40 -30.14 -11.40
C SER A 83 7.90 -29.95 -11.59
N LEU A 84 8.66 -29.72 -10.52
CA LEU A 84 10.07 -29.32 -10.60
C LEU A 84 10.98 -30.24 -9.78
N THR A 85 12.18 -30.48 -10.28
CA THR A 85 13.27 -31.18 -9.58
C THR A 85 14.51 -30.30 -9.55
N ARG A 86 15.15 -30.23 -8.38
CA ARG A 86 16.39 -29.50 -8.19
C ARG A 86 17.62 -30.35 -8.55
N LYS A 87 18.53 -29.79 -9.33
CA LYS A 87 19.87 -30.30 -9.64
C LYS A 87 20.90 -29.19 -9.39
N GLY A 88 21.50 -29.18 -8.21
CA GLY A 88 22.41 -28.11 -7.78
C GLY A 88 21.69 -26.77 -7.63
N SER A 89 22.11 -25.76 -8.39
CA SER A 89 21.46 -24.43 -8.44
C SER A 89 20.38 -24.31 -9.52
N VAL A 90 20.07 -25.38 -10.25
CA VAL A 90 19.10 -25.38 -11.34
C VAL A 90 17.88 -26.19 -10.95
N TRP A 91 16.70 -25.66 -11.23
CA TRP A 91 15.42 -26.34 -11.13
C TRP A 91 14.88 -26.59 -12.53
N GLN A 92 14.43 -27.81 -12.81
CA GLN A 92 13.93 -28.20 -14.13
C GLN A 92 12.68 -29.05 -13.99
N GLY A 93 11.81 -28.98 -14.99
CA GLY A 93 10.64 -29.86 -15.05
C GLY A 93 9.59 -29.35 -16.03
N THR A 94 8.33 -29.45 -15.65
CA THR A 94 7.20 -29.13 -16.53
C THR A 94 6.23 -28.16 -15.89
N PHE A 95 5.73 -27.24 -16.69
CA PHE A 95 4.57 -26.40 -16.42
C PHE A 95 3.36 -26.98 -17.14
N ARG A 96 2.18 -26.89 -16.54
CA ARG A 96 0.89 -27.20 -17.17
C ARG A 96 -0.10 -26.07 -16.90
N SER A 97 -0.62 -25.45 -17.94
CA SER A 97 -1.69 -24.43 -17.82
C SER A 97 -3.06 -25.07 -17.52
N ALA A 98 -4.06 -24.27 -17.14
CA ALA A 98 -5.48 -24.65 -17.10
C ALA A 98 -5.95 -25.42 -18.34
N LYS A 99 -5.55 -24.96 -19.54
CA LYS A 99 -5.90 -25.59 -20.84
C LYS A 99 -5.17 -26.92 -21.11
N GLY A 100 -4.38 -27.42 -20.17
CA GLY A 100 -3.64 -28.67 -20.30
C GLY A 100 -2.35 -28.61 -21.13
N VAL A 101 -1.98 -27.42 -21.65
CA VAL A 101 -0.72 -27.23 -22.40
C VAL A 101 0.46 -27.49 -21.47
N LYS A 102 1.36 -28.39 -21.88
CA LYS A 102 2.59 -28.74 -21.15
C LYS A 102 3.80 -28.04 -21.75
N LEU A 103 4.57 -27.33 -20.93
CA LEU A 103 5.77 -26.59 -21.35
C LEU A 103 6.97 -26.97 -20.48
N PRO A 104 8.19 -27.04 -21.05
CA PRO A 104 9.39 -27.27 -20.25
C PRO A 104 9.71 -26.05 -19.38
N VAL A 105 10.24 -26.28 -18.18
CA VAL A 105 10.65 -25.23 -17.23
C VAL A 105 12.13 -25.37 -16.92
N THR A 106 12.85 -24.26 -16.87
CA THR A 106 14.23 -24.21 -16.37
C THR A 106 14.45 -22.92 -15.62
N LEU A 107 14.79 -23.03 -14.34
CA LEU A 107 15.01 -21.93 -13.42
C LEU A 107 16.36 -22.07 -12.73
N LYS A 108 16.99 -20.96 -12.37
CA LYS A 108 18.28 -20.92 -11.69
C LYS A 108 18.16 -20.11 -10.42
N VAL A 109 18.76 -20.61 -9.34
CA VAL A 109 18.85 -19.89 -8.07
C VAL A 109 19.66 -18.61 -8.27
N ILE A 110 19.12 -17.48 -7.84
CA ILE A 110 19.83 -16.21 -7.80
C ILE A 110 20.80 -16.26 -6.61
N LYS A 111 22.12 -16.21 -6.88
CA LYS A 111 23.18 -16.53 -5.89
C LYS A 111 23.14 -15.70 -4.60
N ASP A 112 22.56 -14.50 -4.62
CA ASP A 112 22.44 -13.62 -3.46
C ASP A 112 21.09 -13.73 -2.72
N SER A 113 20.14 -14.54 -3.22
CA SER A 113 18.85 -14.74 -2.54
C SER A 113 18.99 -15.52 -1.24
N LEU A 114 19.98 -16.42 -1.17
CA LEU A 114 20.20 -17.29 -0.01
C LEU A 114 20.95 -16.60 1.15
N ASN A 115 21.67 -15.51 0.87
CA ASN A 115 22.52 -14.81 1.84
C ASN A 115 21.95 -13.46 2.34
N LYS A 116 20.89 -12.93 1.72
CA LYS A 116 20.22 -11.69 2.18
C LYS A 116 19.33 -11.86 3.41
N THR A 117 19.24 -13.07 3.97
CA THR A 117 18.53 -13.36 5.23
C THR A 117 19.19 -12.75 6.47
N GLY A 118 20.34 -12.08 6.33
CA GLY A 118 20.94 -11.26 7.38
C GLY A 118 20.48 -9.80 7.43
N ALA A 119 19.74 -9.31 6.42
CA ALA A 119 19.29 -7.91 6.32
C ALA A 119 17.87 -7.71 5.81
N ALA A 120 17.19 -8.74 5.27
CA ALA A 120 15.78 -8.66 4.93
C ALA A 120 14.93 -8.65 6.21
N LYS A 121 14.12 -7.60 6.40
CA LYS A 121 13.18 -7.47 7.54
C LYS A 121 11.95 -8.38 7.42
N THR A 122 11.80 -9.09 6.31
CA THR A 122 10.61 -9.87 5.94
C THR A 122 11.00 -11.28 5.48
N SER A 123 10.12 -12.24 5.75
CA SER A 123 10.14 -13.61 5.25
C SER A 123 9.09 -13.85 4.16
N ASP A 124 8.42 -12.80 3.68
CA ASP A 124 7.39 -12.92 2.64
C ASP A 124 8.04 -13.05 1.24
N PRO A 125 7.80 -14.15 0.49
CA PRO A 125 8.20 -14.29 -0.91
C PRO A 125 7.81 -13.10 -1.80
N SER A 126 6.64 -12.51 -1.59
CA SER A 126 6.09 -11.42 -2.41
C SER A 126 6.90 -10.13 -2.25
N GLU A 127 7.20 -9.73 -1.02
CA GLU A 127 8.04 -8.55 -0.72
C GLU A 127 9.46 -8.67 -1.33
N ILE A 128 10.02 -9.89 -1.36
CA ILE A 128 11.34 -10.10 -1.96
C ILE A 128 11.28 -10.00 -3.48
N LEU A 129 10.24 -10.57 -4.13
CA LEU A 129 10.05 -10.43 -5.57
C LEU A 129 9.83 -8.97 -5.99
N GLU A 130 9.16 -8.20 -5.15
CA GLU A 130 8.84 -6.80 -5.40
C GLU A 130 10.10 -5.95 -5.64
N THR A 131 11.17 -6.17 -4.87
CA THR A 131 12.45 -5.49 -5.09
C THR A 131 13.01 -5.70 -6.51
N TYR A 132 12.90 -6.92 -7.04
CA TYR A 132 13.33 -7.23 -8.41
C TYR A 132 12.35 -6.69 -9.44
N LYS A 133 11.06 -6.69 -9.10
CA LYS A 133 10.00 -6.19 -9.97
C LYS A 133 10.18 -4.68 -10.24
N PHE A 134 10.50 -3.93 -9.19
CA PHE A 134 10.69 -2.47 -9.20
C PHE A 134 12.01 -2.03 -9.86
N ALA A 135 13.06 -2.85 -9.79
CA ALA A 135 14.34 -2.54 -10.45
C ALA A 135 14.22 -2.38 -11.99
N ASP A 136 13.22 -3.05 -12.58
CA ASP A 136 12.96 -3.02 -14.03
C ASP A 136 11.80 -2.09 -14.42
N ILE A 137 11.28 -1.28 -13.49
CA ILE A 137 10.17 -0.36 -13.78
C ILE A 137 10.65 0.80 -14.64
N LYS A 138 9.89 1.06 -15.71
CA LYS A 138 10.18 2.12 -16.67
C LYS A 138 9.07 3.14 -16.64
N LEU A 139 9.40 4.32 -16.11
CA LEU A 139 8.53 5.48 -16.15
C LEU A 139 8.71 6.20 -17.48
N VAL A 140 7.62 6.36 -18.22
CA VAL A 140 7.58 7.17 -19.44
C VAL A 140 7.19 8.59 -19.05
N PRO A 141 8.02 9.61 -19.33
CA PRO A 141 7.65 11.00 -19.07
C PRO A 141 6.48 11.41 -19.95
N GLY A 142 5.46 11.98 -19.33
CA GLY A 142 4.29 12.57 -19.97
C GLY A 142 4.36 14.09 -20.03
N LYS A 143 3.23 14.74 -19.75
CA LYS A 143 3.09 16.21 -19.75
C LYS A 143 3.92 16.85 -18.64
N LEU A 144 4.58 17.97 -18.99
CA LEU A 144 5.05 18.95 -18.03
C LEU A 144 3.93 19.98 -17.80
N GLU A 145 3.55 20.19 -16.55
CA GLU A 145 2.44 21.05 -16.16
C GLU A 145 2.91 22.19 -15.27
N ILE A 146 2.45 23.40 -15.61
CA ILE A 146 2.75 24.63 -14.87
C ILE A 146 1.49 25.02 -14.09
N ILE A 147 1.61 25.10 -12.76
CA ILE A 147 0.54 25.44 -11.83
C ILE A 147 0.80 26.85 -11.29
N ASP A 148 -0.20 27.71 -11.41
CA ASP A 148 -0.19 29.11 -10.95
C ASP A 148 1.06 29.89 -11.38
N ASN A 149 1.57 29.59 -12.60
CA ASN A 149 2.76 30.19 -13.21
C ASN A 149 4.06 30.06 -12.38
N LYS A 150 4.08 29.22 -11.35
CA LYS A 150 5.20 29.12 -10.40
C LYS A 150 5.68 27.68 -10.22
N PHE A 151 4.76 26.77 -9.95
CA PHE A 151 5.07 25.37 -9.67
C PHE A 151 5.07 24.58 -10.95
N VAL A 152 5.96 23.61 -11.04
CA VAL A 152 6.04 22.74 -12.21
C VAL A 152 6.08 21.29 -11.75
N ILE A 153 5.20 20.47 -12.32
CA ILE A 153 5.20 19.03 -12.14
C ILE A 153 5.44 18.33 -13.48
N GLN A 154 6.12 17.20 -13.45
CA GLN A 154 6.30 16.28 -14.58
C GLN A 154 5.48 15.02 -14.32
N TRP A 155 4.51 14.75 -15.18
CA TRP A 155 3.74 13.51 -15.14
C TRP A 155 4.56 12.35 -15.69
N TYR A 156 4.32 11.16 -15.15
CA TYR A 156 4.92 9.89 -15.55
C TYR A 156 3.86 8.80 -15.64
N THR A 157 4.09 7.84 -16.53
CA THR A 157 3.24 6.66 -16.69
C THR A 157 4.10 5.40 -16.63
N GLU A 158 3.68 4.39 -15.87
CA GLU A 158 4.31 3.07 -15.93
C GLU A 158 3.79 2.30 -17.15
N ALA A 159 4.70 1.71 -17.93
CA ALA A 159 4.36 1.16 -19.24
C ALA A 159 3.46 -0.08 -19.21
N THR A 160 3.47 -0.85 -18.12
CA THR A 160 2.77 -2.13 -17.96
C THR A 160 1.36 -1.92 -17.43
N THR A 161 1.23 -1.27 -16.26
CA THR A 161 -0.02 -1.05 -15.53
C THR A 161 -0.74 0.22 -15.96
N LYS A 162 -0.07 1.13 -16.67
CA LYS A 162 -0.58 2.45 -17.09
C LYS A 162 -0.89 3.41 -15.94
N ILE A 163 -0.62 3.04 -14.70
CA ILE A 163 -0.80 3.95 -13.56
C ILE A 163 0.13 5.17 -13.72
N THR A 164 -0.34 6.32 -13.26
CA THR A 164 0.37 7.58 -13.37
C THR A 164 0.85 8.09 -12.03
N THR A 165 1.97 8.81 -12.04
CA THR A 165 2.43 9.65 -10.93
C THR A 165 2.95 10.98 -11.45
N PHE A 166 3.18 11.95 -10.57
CA PHE A 166 3.90 13.16 -10.92
C PHE A 166 5.11 13.34 -10.01
N ARG A 167 6.09 14.12 -10.48
CA ARG A 167 7.16 14.65 -9.64
C ARG A 167 7.20 16.15 -9.74
N ILE A 168 7.48 16.79 -8.62
CA ILE A 168 7.73 18.22 -8.55
C ILE A 168 9.11 18.45 -9.16
N VAL A 169 9.20 19.37 -10.11
CA VAL A 169 10.46 19.73 -10.79
C VAL A 169 10.89 21.16 -10.54
N LYS A 170 9.96 22.04 -10.14
CA LYS A 170 10.25 23.45 -9.83
C LYS A 170 9.17 24.05 -8.93
N GLY A 171 9.54 25.07 -8.16
CA GLY A 171 8.62 25.92 -7.40
C GLY A 171 8.89 25.96 -5.90
N TYR A 172 9.78 25.08 -5.42
CA TYR A 172 10.20 24.94 -4.02
C TYR A 172 11.73 24.82 -3.92
N PRO A 173 12.32 24.98 -2.72
CA PRO A 173 13.73 24.64 -2.48
C PRO A 173 14.04 23.19 -2.84
N ASP A 174 15.26 22.92 -3.30
CA ASP A 174 15.66 21.59 -3.80
C ASP A 174 15.50 20.47 -2.74
N ASP A 175 15.77 20.77 -1.47
CA ASP A 175 15.62 19.79 -0.38
C ASP A 175 14.15 19.46 -0.10
N VAL A 176 13.25 20.43 -0.26
CA VAL A 176 11.80 20.24 -0.16
C VAL A 176 11.30 19.42 -1.35
N ILE A 177 11.75 19.74 -2.56
CA ILE A 177 11.42 18.96 -3.78
C ILE A 177 11.84 17.50 -3.61
N GLN A 178 13.06 17.26 -3.10
CA GLN A 178 13.55 15.90 -2.87
C GLN A 178 12.64 15.14 -1.90
N LYS A 179 12.39 15.67 -0.70
CA LYS A 179 11.57 15.00 0.33
C LYS A 179 10.13 14.77 -0.16
N ALA A 180 9.53 15.76 -0.83
CA ALA A 180 8.19 15.61 -1.36
C ALA A 180 8.11 14.52 -2.43
N ASN A 181 9.08 14.46 -3.34
CA ASN A 181 9.14 13.42 -4.36
C ASN A 181 9.43 12.04 -3.75
N GLU A 182 10.18 11.94 -2.64
CA GLU A 182 10.35 10.67 -1.91
C GLU A 182 9.01 10.14 -1.35
N ILE A 183 8.15 11.03 -0.82
CA ILE A 183 6.82 10.66 -0.34
C ILE A 183 5.91 10.22 -1.51
N ILE A 184 5.90 11.00 -2.60
CA ILE A 184 5.09 10.70 -3.79
C ILE A 184 5.54 9.39 -4.46
N ASP A 185 6.85 9.17 -4.59
CA ASP A 185 7.41 7.92 -5.13
C ASP A 185 7.06 6.73 -4.20
N GLY A 186 7.01 6.93 -2.88
CA GLY A 186 6.56 5.93 -1.91
C GLY A 186 5.10 5.50 -2.12
N ASP A 187 4.19 6.46 -2.31
CA ASP A 187 2.78 6.15 -2.62
C ASP A 187 2.64 5.50 -3.99
N PHE A 188 3.38 5.96 -4.98
CA PHE A 188 3.39 5.36 -6.32
C PHE A 188 3.83 3.90 -6.27
N ASN A 189 4.92 3.58 -5.58
CA ASN A 189 5.40 2.22 -5.44
C ASN A 189 4.38 1.34 -4.70
N SER A 190 3.72 1.87 -3.66
CA SER A 190 2.67 1.13 -2.93
C SER A 190 1.47 0.79 -3.82
N ASN A 191 1.02 1.76 -4.64
CA ASN A 191 -0.06 1.54 -5.62
C ASN A 191 0.35 0.58 -6.73
N LEU A 192 1.60 0.65 -7.18
CA LEU A 192 2.15 -0.26 -8.16
C LEU A 192 2.20 -1.70 -7.63
N SER A 193 2.58 -1.86 -6.36
CA SER A 193 2.53 -3.15 -5.65
C SER A 193 1.12 -3.73 -5.63
N ALA A 194 0.14 -2.93 -5.19
CA ALA A 194 -1.27 -3.32 -5.14
C ALA A 194 -1.81 -3.72 -6.52
N CYS A 195 -1.41 -3.00 -7.57
CA CYS A 195 -1.77 -3.33 -8.94
C CYS A 195 -1.19 -4.69 -9.36
N PHE A 196 0.07 -4.95 -9.06
CA PHE A 196 0.69 -6.22 -9.42
C PHE A 196 0.20 -7.42 -8.60
N SER A 197 -0.33 -7.23 -7.40
CA SER A 197 -0.87 -8.31 -6.58
C SER A 197 -2.35 -8.60 -6.85
N CYS A 198 -3.09 -7.64 -7.42
CA CYS A 198 -4.52 -7.76 -7.69
C CYS A 198 -4.80 -8.16 -9.14
N ALA A 199 -4.98 -9.47 -9.38
CA ALA A 199 -5.43 -9.96 -10.69
C ALA A 199 -6.94 -9.72 -10.85
N GLY A 200 -7.41 -9.22 -11.98
CA GLY A 200 -8.82 -9.12 -12.33
C GLY A 200 -9.42 -10.46 -12.76
N GLY A 201 -10.75 -10.56 -12.80
CA GLY A 201 -11.45 -11.79 -13.16
C GLY A 201 -11.15 -12.33 -14.58
N ASP A 202 -10.73 -11.45 -15.49
CA ASP A 202 -10.33 -11.76 -16.86
C ASP A 202 -8.82 -11.97 -17.05
N GLY A 203 -8.04 -11.89 -15.95
CA GLY A 203 -6.58 -11.99 -15.95
C GLY A 203 -5.85 -10.69 -16.27
N SER A 204 -6.57 -9.56 -16.39
CA SER A 204 -5.97 -8.21 -16.41
C SER A 204 -5.62 -7.74 -14.98
N PHE A 205 -5.17 -6.49 -14.83
CA PHE A 205 -5.01 -5.90 -13.49
C PHE A 205 -6.40 -5.54 -12.95
N GLY A 206 -6.73 -6.00 -11.76
CA GLY A 206 -7.98 -5.70 -11.08
C GLY A 206 -7.91 -4.43 -10.24
N TYR A 207 -6.97 -3.52 -10.50
CA TYR A 207 -6.67 -2.36 -9.66
C TYR A 207 -6.38 -1.15 -10.53
N ASP A 208 -7.19 -0.11 -10.37
CA ASP A 208 -7.10 1.16 -11.09
C ASP A 208 -6.79 2.29 -10.12
N VAL A 209 -5.86 3.17 -10.51
CA VAL A 209 -5.36 4.26 -9.68
C VAL A 209 -5.27 5.54 -10.48
N SER A 210 -5.69 6.65 -9.87
CA SER A 210 -5.52 7.98 -10.45
C SER A 210 -5.37 9.05 -9.36
N PHE A 211 -4.76 10.18 -9.71
CA PHE A 211 -4.79 11.36 -8.85
C PHE A 211 -6.19 11.99 -8.94
N SER A 212 -6.95 11.97 -7.84
CA SER A 212 -8.28 12.58 -7.77
C SER A 212 -8.20 14.08 -7.49
N SER A 213 -7.12 14.55 -6.85
CA SER A 213 -6.89 15.97 -6.55
C SER A 213 -5.40 16.28 -6.37
N TYR A 214 -5.00 17.51 -6.67
CA TYR A 214 -3.73 18.09 -6.23
C TYR A 214 -3.83 19.61 -6.08
N HIS A 215 -3.12 20.15 -5.09
CA HIS A 215 -3.05 21.55 -4.74
C HIS A 215 -1.62 21.89 -4.32
N LEU A 216 -0.98 22.80 -5.05
CA LEU A 216 0.37 23.28 -4.78
C LEU A 216 0.31 24.79 -4.58
N ASP A 217 0.79 25.26 -3.44
CA ASP A 217 1.00 26.69 -3.15
C ASP A 217 2.30 26.92 -2.37
N ASP A 218 2.52 28.14 -1.91
CA ASP A 218 3.74 28.56 -1.22
C ASP A 218 3.96 27.88 0.14
N HIS A 219 2.91 27.31 0.73
CA HIS A 219 2.90 26.73 2.07
C HIS A 219 2.73 25.21 2.01
N PHE A 220 2.06 24.67 1.00
CA PHE A 220 1.71 23.26 0.93
C PHE A 220 1.88 22.64 -0.44
N ILE A 221 2.23 21.36 -0.41
CA ILE A 221 2.08 20.41 -1.51
C ILE A 221 1.04 19.39 -1.03
N SER A 222 -0.11 19.31 -1.66
CA SER A 222 -1.15 18.36 -1.28
C SER A 222 -1.72 17.64 -2.49
N TYR A 223 -2.08 16.37 -2.30
CA TYR A 223 -2.67 15.55 -3.34
C TYR A 223 -3.53 14.45 -2.73
N CYS A 224 -4.39 13.87 -3.56
CA CYS A 224 -5.18 12.70 -3.24
C CYS A 224 -5.10 11.69 -4.38
N ILE A 225 -4.90 10.44 -4.02
CA ILE A 225 -4.92 9.29 -4.92
C ILE A 225 -6.21 8.55 -4.67
N GLY A 226 -7.02 8.38 -5.71
CA GLY A 226 -8.18 7.50 -5.71
C GLY A 226 -7.82 6.15 -6.31
N ALA A 227 -8.30 5.07 -5.69
CA ALA A 227 -8.13 3.71 -6.16
C ALA A 227 -9.47 2.97 -6.22
N ASN A 228 -9.64 2.13 -7.23
CA ASN A 228 -10.75 1.19 -7.36
C ASN A 228 -10.17 -0.19 -7.64
N TRP A 229 -10.76 -1.23 -7.07
CA TRP A 229 -10.28 -2.59 -7.31
C TRP A 229 -11.37 -3.65 -7.26
N ASP A 230 -11.19 -4.65 -8.11
CA ASP A 230 -12.00 -5.85 -8.20
C ASP A 230 -11.05 -7.03 -8.47
N CYS A 231 -10.40 -7.49 -7.40
CA CYS A 231 -9.49 -8.61 -7.48
C CYS A 231 -10.27 -9.92 -7.61
N LYS A 232 -9.75 -10.84 -8.39
CA LYS A 232 -10.29 -12.19 -8.55
C LYS A 232 -10.45 -12.86 -7.19
N GLY A 233 -11.60 -13.48 -6.97
CA GLY A 233 -11.93 -14.10 -5.69
C GLY A 233 -12.46 -13.14 -4.63
N ALA A 234 -12.41 -11.82 -4.86
CA ALA A 234 -13.11 -10.87 -4.01
C ALA A 234 -14.63 -11.06 -4.14
N ALA A 235 -15.36 -10.84 -3.05
CA ALA A 235 -16.82 -10.94 -3.03
C ALA A 235 -17.49 -9.81 -3.83
N HIS A 236 -16.83 -8.66 -3.95
CA HIS A 236 -17.31 -7.47 -4.64
C HIS A 236 -16.14 -6.50 -4.90
N PRO A 237 -16.29 -5.56 -5.86
CA PRO A 237 -15.37 -4.43 -6.00
C PRO A 237 -15.32 -3.57 -4.74
N ASP A 238 -14.25 -2.80 -4.58
CA ASP A 238 -14.09 -1.80 -3.53
C ASP A 238 -13.26 -0.61 -4.04
N PHE A 239 -13.21 0.47 -3.25
CA PHE A 239 -12.53 1.70 -3.61
C PHE A 239 -11.99 2.43 -2.38
N GLY A 240 -11.14 3.42 -2.60
CA GLY A 240 -10.61 4.22 -1.51
C GLY A 240 -9.87 5.45 -2.00
N GLU A 241 -9.61 6.35 -1.07
CA GLU A 241 -8.80 7.54 -1.29
C GLU A 241 -7.68 7.60 -0.26
N ASN A 242 -6.52 8.11 -0.70
CA ASN A 242 -5.38 8.39 0.15
C ASN A 242 -4.86 9.80 -0.12
N GLY A 243 -5.15 10.70 0.81
CA GLY A 243 -4.76 12.10 0.77
C GLY A 243 -3.48 12.35 1.57
N LYS A 244 -2.61 13.22 1.03
CA LYS A 244 -1.41 13.69 1.72
C LYS A 244 -1.25 15.19 1.63
N THR A 245 -0.63 15.76 2.66
CA THR A 245 -0.26 17.16 2.71
C THR A 245 1.16 17.28 3.25
N ILE A 246 2.01 18.02 2.54
CA ILE A 246 3.42 18.21 2.84
C ILE A 246 3.65 19.71 3.03
N ASN A 247 4.41 20.06 4.06
CA ASN A 247 4.80 21.44 4.34
C ASN A 247 5.88 21.90 3.36
N ALA A 248 5.61 22.95 2.58
CA ALA A 248 6.52 23.51 1.59
C ALA A 248 7.77 24.18 2.19
N LYS A 249 7.79 24.42 3.51
CA LYS A 249 8.93 25.02 4.21
C LYS A 249 10.07 24.02 4.45
N ASP A 250 9.73 22.79 4.79
CA ASP A 250 10.71 21.80 5.26
C ASP A 250 10.57 20.41 4.60
N GLY A 251 9.54 20.22 3.76
CA GLY A 251 9.25 18.96 3.06
C GLY A 251 8.68 17.88 3.95
N LYS A 252 8.22 18.20 5.17
CA LYS A 252 7.66 17.22 6.11
C LYS A 252 6.20 16.92 5.78
N GLU A 253 5.82 15.65 5.77
CA GLU A 253 4.41 15.22 5.77
C GLU A 253 3.70 15.71 7.04
N LEU A 254 2.53 16.31 6.87
CA LEU A 254 1.69 16.82 7.93
C LEU A 254 0.61 15.80 8.27
N THR A 255 0.39 15.57 9.56
CA THR A 255 -0.80 14.83 10.02
C THR A 255 -2.02 15.74 10.01
N LEU A 256 -3.22 15.15 10.12
CA LEU A 256 -4.46 15.91 10.24
C LEU A 256 -4.42 16.85 11.46
N GLU A 257 -3.88 16.37 12.59
CA GLU A 257 -3.71 17.19 13.79
C GLU A 257 -2.63 18.27 13.65
N ASP A 258 -1.70 18.16 12.70
CA ASP A 258 -0.83 19.27 12.30
C ASP A 258 -1.60 20.41 11.65
N MET A 259 -2.61 20.08 10.85
CA MET A 259 -3.40 21.07 10.12
C MET A 259 -4.57 21.63 10.92
N PHE A 260 -5.22 20.79 11.73
CA PHE A 260 -6.42 21.15 12.46
C PHE A 260 -6.49 20.43 13.81
N TRP A 261 -6.02 21.11 14.86
CA TRP A 261 -5.99 20.58 16.22
C TRP A 261 -7.16 21.13 17.03
N LEU A 262 -8.06 20.24 17.44
CA LEU A 262 -9.22 20.57 18.29
C LEU A 262 -9.00 20.25 19.78
N GLY A 263 -7.88 19.64 20.13
CA GLY A 263 -7.60 19.25 21.51
C GLY A 263 -6.91 20.35 22.32
N ASN A 264 -6.61 20.02 23.58
CA ASN A 264 -5.81 20.85 24.46
C ASN A 264 -4.46 20.19 24.71
N GLY A 265 -3.41 21.00 24.85
CA GLY A 265 -2.07 20.51 25.15
C GLY A 265 -1.39 19.83 23.95
N ALA A 266 -0.51 18.87 24.26
CA ALA A 266 0.30 18.18 23.25
C ALA A 266 -0.53 17.18 22.44
N LYS A 267 -0.24 17.10 21.14
CA LYS A 267 -0.87 16.13 20.24
C LYS A 267 -0.43 14.72 20.63
N PRO A 268 -1.36 13.75 20.75
CA PRO A 268 -1.00 12.37 20.98
C PRO A 268 -0.24 11.83 19.77
N ARG A 269 0.62 10.83 20.01
CA ARG A 269 1.30 10.12 18.92
C ARG A 269 0.26 9.39 18.06
N GLU A 270 0.34 9.55 16.75
CA GLU A 270 -0.51 8.87 15.78
C GLU A 270 -0.52 7.34 16.00
N ASN A 271 -1.69 6.72 15.78
CA ASN A 271 -1.95 5.29 16.01
C ASN A 271 -1.77 4.79 17.45
N SER A 272 -1.65 5.67 18.44
CA SER A 272 -1.75 5.29 19.86
C SER A 272 -3.19 5.25 20.35
N ASP A 273 -3.44 4.56 21.47
CA ASP A 273 -4.74 4.56 22.14
C ASP A 273 -5.22 5.98 22.47
N ALA A 274 -4.31 6.84 22.94
CA ALA A 274 -4.61 8.24 23.23
C ALA A 274 -5.01 9.03 21.98
N TRP A 275 -4.44 8.69 20.82
CA TRP A 275 -4.84 9.29 19.55
C TRP A 275 -6.22 8.78 19.11
N SER A 276 -6.49 7.47 19.19
CA SER A 276 -7.82 6.91 18.91
C SER A 276 -8.92 7.51 19.80
N ASP A 277 -8.61 7.68 21.09
CA ASP A 277 -9.48 8.34 22.07
C ASP A 277 -9.72 9.81 21.72
N TYR A 278 -8.67 10.55 21.36
CA TYR A 278 -8.80 11.93 20.87
C TYR A 278 -9.68 12.00 19.62
N ARG A 279 -9.45 11.11 18.64
CA ARG A 279 -10.18 11.07 17.37
C ARG A 279 -11.68 10.83 17.60
N GLY A 280 -12.03 9.91 18.50
CA GLY A 280 -13.43 9.58 18.79
C GLY A 280 -14.12 10.57 19.75
N LYS A 281 -13.43 11.04 20.80
CA LYS A 281 -14.06 11.83 21.88
C LYS A 281 -13.98 13.34 21.66
N VAL A 282 -13.04 13.82 20.85
CA VAL A 282 -12.78 15.25 20.65
C VAL A 282 -12.88 15.65 19.18
N PHE A 283 -12.07 15.04 18.31
CA PHE A 283 -12.00 15.44 16.90
C PHE A 283 -13.33 15.23 16.19
N ALA A 284 -13.85 14.00 16.15
CA ALA A 284 -15.06 13.67 15.40
C ALA A 284 -16.30 14.46 15.86
N PRO A 285 -16.61 14.56 17.17
CA PRO A 285 -17.69 15.43 17.64
C PRO A 285 -17.49 16.89 17.25
N GLY A 286 -16.25 17.41 17.35
CA GLY A 286 -15.93 18.78 16.95
C GLY A 286 -16.08 19.02 15.45
N ILE A 287 -15.77 18.04 14.60
CA ILE A 287 -16.04 18.08 13.16
C ILE A 287 -17.54 18.14 12.89
N VAL A 288 -18.34 17.32 13.58
CA VAL A 288 -19.81 17.35 13.45
C VAL A 288 -20.36 18.72 13.84
N GLU A 289 -19.91 19.32 14.95
CA GLU A 289 -20.30 20.68 15.35
C GLU A 289 -19.90 21.74 14.32
N LEU A 290 -18.67 21.66 13.80
CA LEU A 290 -18.17 22.56 12.78
C LEU A 290 -18.99 22.46 11.49
N PHE A 291 -19.23 21.25 10.99
CA PHE A 291 -19.99 21.06 9.75
C PHE A 291 -21.47 21.36 9.94
N LYS A 292 -22.06 21.18 11.12
CA LYS A 292 -23.43 21.68 11.37
C LYS A 292 -23.54 23.20 11.20
N ARG A 293 -22.48 23.94 11.55
CA ARG A 293 -22.40 25.39 11.34
C ARG A 293 -22.15 25.75 9.87
N LEU A 294 -21.20 25.08 9.21
CA LEU A 294 -20.80 25.40 7.84
C LEU A 294 -21.78 24.89 6.77
N TYR A 295 -22.37 23.72 7.01
CA TYR A 295 -23.18 22.95 6.05
C TYR A 295 -24.48 22.42 6.71
N PRO A 296 -25.34 23.31 7.26
CA PRO A 296 -26.52 22.91 8.03
C PRO A 296 -27.54 22.08 7.22
N THR A 297 -27.51 22.16 5.89
CA THR A 297 -28.42 21.37 5.03
C THR A 297 -27.93 19.94 4.88
N GLN A 298 -26.64 19.74 4.67
CA GLN A 298 -25.99 18.44 4.51
C GLN A 298 -25.90 17.67 5.84
N MET A 299 -25.81 18.40 6.95
CA MET A 299 -25.76 17.85 8.31
C MET A 299 -27.15 17.66 8.95
N LYS A 300 -28.20 17.57 8.14
CA LYS A 300 -29.53 17.15 8.63
C LYS A 300 -29.50 15.65 8.89
N LYS A 301 -30.02 15.23 10.04
CA LYS A 301 -30.17 13.81 10.33
C LYS A 301 -31.11 13.18 9.29
N PRO A 302 -30.75 12.06 8.67
CA PRO A 302 -31.61 11.39 7.72
C PRO A 302 -32.89 10.87 8.39
N THR A 303 -33.91 10.63 7.57
CA THR A 303 -35.20 10.05 8.01
C THR A 303 -35.26 8.53 7.81
N SER A 304 -34.30 7.96 7.07
CA SER A 304 -34.17 6.53 6.80
C SER A 304 -32.78 6.06 7.23
N ASP A 305 -32.69 4.83 7.73
CA ASP A 305 -31.41 4.21 8.11
C ASP A 305 -30.56 3.82 6.88
N GLU A 306 -31.15 3.83 5.68
CA GLU A 306 -30.47 3.59 4.39
C GLU A 306 -29.70 4.84 3.90
N ASP A 307 -30.06 6.03 4.40
CA ASP A 307 -29.44 7.29 4.00
C ASP A 307 -28.14 7.55 4.79
N CYS A 308 -27.27 8.40 4.26
CA CYS A 308 -26.01 8.76 4.88
C CYS A 308 -26.20 9.65 6.12
N ASP A 309 -26.01 9.11 7.34
CA ASP A 309 -26.01 9.90 8.57
C ASP A 309 -24.65 10.56 8.85
N TYR A 310 -24.39 11.70 8.20
CA TYR A 310 -23.19 12.51 8.46
C TYR A 310 -23.18 13.17 9.84
N THR A 311 -24.26 13.08 10.62
CA THR A 311 -24.32 13.62 11.99
C THR A 311 -23.74 12.67 13.03
N ASP A 312 -23.50 11.41 12.67
CA ASP A 312 -22.79 10.44 13.48
C ASP A 312 -21.28 10.79 13.52
N PRO A 313 -20.69 11.05 14.70
CA PRO A 313 -19.26 11.29 14.81
C PRO A 313 -18.39 10.12 14.30
N GLU A 314 -18.84 8.87 14.40
CA GLU A 314 -17.97 7.72 14.11
C GLU A 314 -17.47 7.70 12.65
N VAL A 315 -18.26 8.23 11.71
CA VAL A 315 -17.86 8.28 10.28
C VAL A 315 -16.74 9.29 10.01
N TRP A 316 -16.43 10.17 10.96
CA TRP A 316 -15.36 11.18 10.85
C TRP A 316 -14.08 10.78 11.60
N LYS A 317 -14.13 9.70 12.39
CA LYS A 317 -13.05 9.32 13.31
C LYS A 317 -11.73 9.05 12.62
N TYR A 318 -11.74 8.39 11.46
CA TYR A 318 -10.52 8.09 10.68
C TYR A 318 -10.61 8.64 9.27
N ALA A 319 -11.09 9.89 9.17
CA ALA A 319 -11.27 10.56 7.90
C ALA A 319 -9.98 10.68 7.09
N ASN A 320 -10.08 10.39 5.79
CA ASN A 320 -9.07 10.78 4.81
C ASN A 320 -9.02 12.32 4.73
N PHE A 321 -7.86 12.91 4.44
CA PHE A 321 -7.75 14.37 4.35
C PHE A 321 -6.69 14.83 3.35
N TYR A 322 -6.93 15.98 2.75
CA TYR A 322 -5.99 16.69 1.89
C TYR A 322 -6.42 18.14 1.72
N LEU A 323 -5.50 19.02 1.30
CA LEU A 323 -5.83 20.39 0.94
C LEU A 323 -6.32 20.48 -0.50
N THR A 324 -7.28 21.37 -0.69
CA THR A 324 -7.80 21.81 -1.99
C THR A 324 -7.64 23.32 -2.11
N LYS A 325 -7.98 23.88 -3.27
CA LYS A 325 -8.10 25.33 -3.44
C LYS A 325 -9.12 25.99 -2.50
N LYS A 326 -10.09 25.23 -1.97
CA LYS A 326 -11.16 25.75 -1.10
C LYS A 326 -10.80 25.64 0.40
N GLY A 327 -9.92 24.72 0.77
CA GLY A 327 -9.56 24.44 2.16
C GLY A 327 -9.23 22.97 2.39
N LEU A 328 -9.28 22.54 3.65
CA LEU A 328 -9.01 21.17 4.07
C LEU A 328 -10.23 20.30 3.84
N TYR A 329 -10.12 19.33 2.95
CA TYR A 329 -11.11 18.30 2.75
C TYR A 329 -11.00 17.23 3.85
N ILE A 330 -12.14 16.80 4.39
CA ILE A 330 -12.25 15.71 5.38
C ILE A 330 -13.22 14.68 4.80
N GLY A 331 -12.74 13.51 4.40
CA GLY A 331 -13.58 12.44 3.84
C GLY A 331 -14.20 11.57 4.93
N ALA A 332 -15.53 11.48 4.96
CA ALA A 332 -16.22 10.52 5.84
C ALA A 332 -15.94 9.08 5.39
N THR A 333 -15.93 8.16 6.35
CA THR A 333 -15.73 6.72 6.15
C THR A 333 -16.87 5.95 6.81
N PHE A 334 -17.70 5.29 6.00
CA PHE A 334 -18.84 4.50 6.44
C PHE A 334 -18.52 3.01 6.45
N ALA A 335 -19.38 2.25 7.15
CA ALA A 335 -19.36 0.79 7.09
C ALA A 335 -19.64 0.30 5.65
N ARG A 336 -19.22 -0.95 5.35
CA ARG A 336 -19.24 -1.50 3.99
C ARG A 336 -20.59 -1.37 3.27
N VAL A 337 -21.69 -1.51 4.00
CA VAL A 337 -23.08 -1.42 3.48
C VAL A 337 -23.46 -0.02 3.00
N GLN A 338 -22.82 1.03 3.52
CA GLN A 338 -23.09 2.43 3.21
C GLN A 338 -21.92 3.14 2.51
N ARG A 339 -21.02 2.39 1.86
CA ARG A 339 -19.82 2.96 1.23
C ARG A 339 -20.08 4.02 0.18
N ALA A 340 -21.27 4.03 -0.43
CA ALA A 340 -21.68 5.11 -1.34
C ALA A 340 -21.74 6.50 -0.65
N CYS A 341 -21.74 6.53 0.69
CA CYS A 341 -21.69 7.74 1.51
C CYS A 341 -20.26 8.20 1.85
N ASP A 342 -19.22 7.40 1.52
CA ASP A 342 -17.85 7.80 1.76
C ASP A 342 -17.52 9.07 0.98
N SER A 343 -16.60 9.87 1.53
CA SER A 343 -15.96 10.95 0.80
C SER A 343 -16.91 11.99 0.15
N PRO A 344 -17.83 12.61 0.91
CA PRO A 344 -18.74 13.60 0.36
C PRO A 344 -18.01 14.87 -0.10
N GLU A 345 -18.18 15.30 -1.35
CA GLU A 345 -17.44 16.44 -1.93
C GLU A 345 -17.57 17.78 -1.17
N TRP A 346 -18.62 17.95 -0.37
CA TRP A 346 -18.93 19.20 0.34
C TRP A 346 -18.15 19.38 1.65
N SER A 347 -17.52 18.34 2.20
CA SER A 347 -16.93 18.32 3.54
C SER A 347 -15.57 19.02 3.63
N ILE A 348 -15.56 20.30 3.27
CA ILE A 348 -14.36 21.15 3.25
C ILE A 348 -14.39 22.11 4.44
N ILE A 349 -13.31 22.18 5.21
CA ILE A 349 -13.06 23.23 6.20
C ILE A 349 -12.36 24.39 5.48
N PRO A 350 -13.00 25.57 5.33
CA PRO A 350 -12.41 26.69 4.61
C PRO A 350 -11.13 27.20 5.28
N TYR A 351 -10.20 27.75 4.49
CA TYR A 351 -8.94 28.33 5.00
C TYR A 351 -9.15 29.38 6.10
N ALA A 352 -10.27 30.11 6.10
CA ALA A 352 -10.58 31.07 7.16
C ALA A 352 -10.73 30.41 8.55
N GLU A 353 -11.35 29.23 8.62
CA GLU A 353 -11.47 28.45 9.86
C GLU A 353 -10.11 27.84 10.25
N LEU A 354 -9.35 27.34 9.28
CA LEU A 354 -8.00 26.78 9.51
C LEU A 354 -7.03 27.83 10.06
N LYS A 355 -6.99 29.03 9.46
CA LYS A 355 -6.17 30.17 9.93
C LYS A 355 -6.55 30.63 11.33
N LYS A 356 -7.82 30.52 11.71
CA LYS A 356 -8.28 30.83 13.06
C LYS A 356 -7.81 29.77 14.07
N ASN A 357 -7.77 28.50 13.66
CA ASN A 357 -7.36 27.38 14.52
C ASN A 357 -5.83 27.28 14.67
N ASN A 358 -5.09 27.35 13.56
CA ASN A 358 -3.64 27.21 13.54
C ASN A 358 -3.00 28.32 12.69
N PRO A 359 -2.98 29.57 13.17
CA PRO A 359 -2.53 30.72 12.37
C PRO A 359 -1.09 30.58 11.90
N ASP A 360 -0.21 29.94 12.68
CA ASP A 360 1.22 29.87 12.35
C ASP A 360 1.53 28.93 11.18
N LEU A 361 0.69 27.94 10.93
CA LEU A 361 0.85 27.04 9.79
C LEU A 361 0.43 27.68 8.46
N PHE A 362 -0.52 28.62 8.50
CA PHE A 362 -1.15 29.22 7.32
C PHE A 362 -0.77 30.71 7.11
N LYS A 363 0.33 31.15 7.74
CA LYS A 363 0.85 32.52 7.75
C LYS A 363 1.88 32.78 6.66
#